data_AF-A0A151EHW2-F1
#
_entry.id   AF-A0A151EHW2-F1
#
_cell.length_a   1.000
_cell.length_b   1.000
_cell.length_c   1.000
_cell.angle_alpha   90.00
_cell.angle_beta   90.00
_cell.angle_gamma   90.00
#
_symmetry.space_group_name_H-M   'P 1'
#
loop_
_entity.id
_entity.type
_entity.pdbx_description
1 polymer ?
#
loop_
_entity_poly.entity_id
_entity_poly.type
_entity_poly.pdbx_seq_one_letter_code
_entity_poly.pdbx_strand_id
1 'polypeptide(L)'
;MKLTGLSNFVILKGEKLSKNRKICDHVIFIGNDRTIIVIVEFKSRNARPSEIEKKFTNCSTAALDILEKCDSPQYEFYHIVIVRNWRPHEYRKIVNMSLAIRGKRYPIIPLAKEVSLSDVLSRFQY
;
A
#
# COMPACT_ATOMS: atom_id res chain seq x y z
N MET A 1 -2.85 -0.62 -12.20
CA MET A 1 -1.63 -1.33 -11.76
C MET A 1 -1.71 -2.75 -12.28
N LYS A 2 -0.64 -3.27 -12.88
CA LYS A 2 -0.60 -4.65 -13.41
C LYS A 2 0.09 -5.58 -12.40
N LEU A 3 -0.36 -6.82 -12.28
CA LEU A 3 0.22 -7.85 -11.41
C LEU A 3 0.96 -8.94 -12.20
N THR A 4 1.26 -8.65 -13.46
CA THR A 4 1.99 -9.55 -14.36
C THR A 4 3.32 -9.97 -13.74
N GLY A 5 3.61 -11.28 -13.76
CA GLY A 5 4.84 -11.83 -13.20
C GLY A 5 4.81 -12.12 -11.70
N LEU A 6 3.67 -11.91 -11.01
CA LEU A 6 3.48 -12.32 -9.62
C LEU A 6 2.67 -13.62 -9.57
N SER A 7 3.15 -14.58 -8.76
CA SER A 7 2.40 -15.78 -8.37
C SER A 7 1.93 -15.65 -6.91
N ASN A 8 0.95 -16.46 -6.50
CA ASN A 8 0.50 -16.61 -5.11
C ASN A 8 0.09 -15.30 -4.42
N PHE A 9 -0.89 -14.59 -5.00
CA PHE A 9 -1.40 -13.36 -4.39
C PHE A 9 -2.91 -13.39 -4.15
N VAL A 10 -3.33 -12.63 -3.15
CA VAL A 10 -4.73 -12.35 -2.82
C VAL A 10 -4.95 -10.85 -2.82
N ILE A 11 -6.00 -10.38 -3.50
CA ILE A 11 -6.38 -8.97 -3.53
C ILE A 11 -7.66 -8.78 -2.74
N LEU A 12 -7.61 -7.89 -1.75
CA LEU A 12 -8.77 -7.43 -1.00
C LEU A 12 -9.09 -6.00 -1.44
N LYS A 13 -10.31 -5.79 -1.95
CA LYS A 13 -10.82 -4.45 -2.23
C LYS A 13 -11.16 -3.75 -0.92
N GLY A 14 -10.73 -2.51 -0.76
CA GLY A 14 -10.90 -1.77 0.48
C GLY A 14 -12.34 -1.59 0.95
N GLU A 15 -13.25 -1.38 0.00
CA GLU A 15 -14.69 -1.28 0.26
C GLU A 15 -15.25 -2.52 0.99
N LYS A 16 -14.62 -3.68 0.79
CA LYS A 16 -15.00 -4.94 1.45
C LYS A 16 -14.32 -5.13 2.80
N LEU A 17 -13.22 -4.42 3.07
CA LEU A 17 -12.47 -4.51 4.33
C LEU A 17 -13.09 -3.66 5.45
N SER A 18 -13.66 -2.50 5.12
CA SER A 18 -14.38 -1.70 6.12
C SER A 18 -15.39 -0.78 5.47
N LYS A 19 -16.63 -0.83 5.96
CA LYS A 19 -17.71 0.09 5.54
C LYS A 19 -17.67 1.45 6.27
N ASN A 20 -17.03 1.50 7.44
CA ASN A 20 -17.11 2.65 8.35
C ASN A 20 -15.79 3.43 8.51
N ARG A 21 -14.71 2.98 7.85
CA ARG A 21 -13.39 3.63 7.89
C ARG A 21 -13.01 4.14 6.51
N LYS A 22 -12.16 5.17 6.46
CA LYS A 22 -11.47 5.54 5.22
C LYS A 22 -10.42 4.48 4.93
N ILE A 23 -10.65 3.66 3.91
CA ILE A 23 -9.78 2.56 3.46
C ILE A 23 -9.21 2.89 2.07
N CYS A 24 -8.07 2.29 1.73
CA CYS A 24 -7.45 2.36 0.42
C CYS A 24 -8.20 1.51 -0.60
N ASP A 25 -8.02 1.74 -1.88
CA ASP A 25 -8.73 0.95 -2.90
C ASP A 25 -8.39 -0.55 -2.85
N HIS A 26 -7.12 -0.90 -2.61
CA HIS A 26 -6.67 -2.30 -2.59
C HIS A 26 -5.66 -2.58 -1.48
N VAL A 27 -5.74 -3.79 -0.93
CA VAL A 27 -4.70 -4.43 -0.13
C VAL A 27 -4.36 -5.75 -0.79
N ILE A 28 -3.10 -6.00 -1.07
CA ILE A 28 -2.62 -7.16 -1.82
C ILE A 28 -1.65 -7.91 -0.93
N PHE A 29 -1.92 -9.18 -0.70
CA PHE A 29 -1.02 -10.10 -0.02
C PHE A 29 -0.35 -10.97 -1.07
N ILE A 30 0.97 -11.10 -1.01
CA ILE A 30 1.74 -11.99 -1.89
C ILE A 30 2.51 -12.94 -0.98
N GLY A 31 2.25 -14.24 -1.13
CA GLY A 31 2.84 -15.30 -0.33
C GLY A 31 4.05 -15.91 -1.04
N ASN A 32 5.24 -15.69 -0.47
CA ASN A 32 6.50 -16.38 -0.76
C ASN A 32 7.12 -16.81 0.59
N ASP A 33 8.45 -16.82 0.73
CA ASP A 33 9.15 -17.09 2.01
C ASP A 33 8.80 -16.09 3.13
N ARG A 34 8.34 -14.88 2.74
CA ARG A 34 7.79 -13.83 3.62
C ARG A 34 6.53 -13.24 2.98
N THR A 35 5.60 -12.75 3.80
CA THR A 35 4.37 -12.15 3.31
C THR A 35 4.58 -10.69 2.88
N ILE A 36 4.39 -10.43 1.58
CA ILE A 36 4.38 -9.07 1.04
C ILE A 36 3.00 -8.48 1.21
N ILE A 37 2.91 -7.28 1.76
CA ILE A 37 1.65 -6.55 1.88
C ILE A 37 1.76 -5.24 1.12
N VAL A 38 1.06 -5.16 0.00
CA VAL A 38 1.01 -3.96 -0.83
C VAL A 38 -0.34 -3.28 -0.64
N ILE A 39 -0.31 -2.05 -0.13
CA ILE A 39 -1.52 -1.24 0.07
C ILE A 39 -1.51 -0.15 -0.99
N VAL A 40 -2.57 -0.10 -1.80
CA VAL A 40 -2.65 0.78 -2.97
C VAL A 40 -3.85 1.70 -2.90
N GLU A 41 -3.59 2.99 -3.03
CA GLU A 41 -4.59 4.04 -3.18
C GLU A 41 -4.44 4.73 -4.54
N PHE A 42 -5.54 4.80 -5.29
CA PHE A 42 -5.62 5.54 -6.55
C PHE A 42 -6.29 6.90 -6.31
N LYS A 43 -5.67 7.97 -6.81
CA LYS A 43 -6.30 9.30 -6.83
C LYS A 43 -6.37 9.82 -8.24
N SER A 44 -7.56 10.21 -8.65
CA SER A 44 -7.78 10.93 -9.91
C SER A 44 -7.31 12.39 -9.82
N ARG A 45 -7.35 12.98 -8.62
CA ARG A 45 -6.91 14.34 -8.29
C ARG A 45 -6.69 14.47 -6.77
N ASN A 46 -5.90 15.47 -6.37
CA ASN A 46 -5.73 15.92 -4.98
C ASN A 46 -5.36 14.79 -3.99
N ALA A 47 -4.09 14.40 -3.98
CA ALA A 47 -3.58 13.41 -3.03
C ALA A 47 -3.27 14.07 -1.68
N ARG A 48 -4.33 14.42 -0.95
CA ARG A 48 -4.24 15.09 0.36
C ARG A 48 -3.41 14.23 1.33
N PRO A 49 -2.26 14.71 1.82
CA PRO A 49 -1.35 13.91 2.64
C PRO A 49 -1.99 13.25 3.86
N SER A 50 -2.78 14.01 4.64
CA SER A 50 -3.46 13.49 5.83
C SER A 50 -4.53 12.45 5.52
N GLU A 51 -5.15 12.52 4.34
CA GLU A 51 -6.11 11.50 3.90
C GLU A 51 -5.39 10.21 3.54
N ILE A 52 -4.29 10.31 2.78
CA ILE A 52 -3.45 9.17 2.39
C ILE A 52 -2.89 8.46 3.63
N GLU A 53 -2.32 9.21 4.57
CA GLU A 53 -1.81 8.69 5.84
C GLU A 53 -2.90 7.92 6.60
N LYS A 54 -4.07 8.55 6.80
CA LYS A 54 -5.18 7.90 7.52
C LYS A 54 -5.63 6.62 6.84
N LYS A 55 -5.75 6.62 5.51
CA LYS A 55 -6.16 5.44 4.75
C LYS A 55 -5.13 4.31 4.86
N PHE A 56 -3.83 4.62 4.72
CA PHE A 56 -2.78 3.61 4.82
C PHE A 56 -2.64 3.05 6.24
N THR A 57 -2.74 3.88 7.27
CA THR A 57 -2.73 3.40 8.66
C THR A 57 -3.88 2.42 8.89
N ASN A 58 -5.12 2.78 8.49
CA ASN A 58 -6.27 1.89 8.65
C ASN A 58 -6.11 0.56 7.90
N CYS A 59 -5.58 0.59 6.68
CA CYS A 59 -5.35 -0.62 5.89
C CYS A 59 -4.23 -1.48 6.47
N SER A 60 -3.18 -0.85 7.00
CA SER A 60 -2.07 -1.56 7.61
C SER A 60 -2.52 -2.29 8.86
N THR A 61 -3.31 -1.63 9.72
CA THR A 61 -3.94 -2.28 10.88
C THR A 61 -4.82 -3.44 10.44
N ALA A 62 -5.73 -3.24 9.47
CA ALA A 62 -6.59 -4.31 8.99
C ALA A 62 -5.81 -5.49 8.39
N ALA A 63 -4.70 -5.22 7.71
CA ALA A 63 -3.84 -6.27 7.18
C ALA A 63 -3.11 -7.06 8.27
N LEU A 64 -2.67 -6.39 9.33
CA LEU A 64 -2.08 -7.06 10.50
C LEU A 64 -3.10 -7.93 11.21
N ASP A 65 -4.34 -7.47 11.40
CA ASP A 65 -5.43 -8.24 12.02
C ASP A 65 -5.75 -9.53 11.23
N ILE A 66 -5.50 -9.53 9.92
CA ILE A 66 -5.61 -10.72 9.07
C ILE A 66 -4.41 -11.64 9.28
N LEU A 67 -3.18 -11.09 9.25
CA LEU A 67 -1.96 -11.88 9.40
C LEU A 67 -1.83 -12.54 10.77
N GLU A 68 -2.28 -11.90 11.84
CA GLU A 68 -2.32 -12.49 13.18
C GLU A 68 -3.15 -13.79 13.22
N LYS A 69 -4.12 -13.96 12.32
CA LYS A 69 -4.93 -15.19 12.21
C LYS A 69 -4.28 -16.26 11.34
N CYS A 70 -3.22 -15.93 10.61
CA CYS A 70 -2.55 -16.80 9.65
C CYS A 70 -1.20 -17.34 10.14
N ASP A 71 -0.81 -17.04 11.39
CA ASP A 71 0.47 -17.43 12.01
C ASP A 71 1.71 -17.14 11.12
N SER A 72 1.67 -16.02 10.40
CA SER A 72 2.75 -15.58 9.50
C SER A 72 3.57 -14.46 10.15
N PRO A 73 4.70 -14.76 10.83
CA PRO A 73 5.43 -13.77 11.61
C PRO A 73 6.25 -12.80 10.75
N GLN A 74 6.62 -13.18 9.53
CA GLN A 74 7.46 -12.37 8.65
C GLN A 74 6.63 -11.68 7.57
N TYR A 75 6.64 -10.35 7.58
CA TYR A 75 5.96 -9.55 6.59
C TYR A 75 6.72 -8.25 6.28
N GLU A 76 6.42 -7.66 5.12
CA GLU A 76 6.91 -6.35 4.70
C GLU A 76 5.78 -5.55 4.06
N PHE A 77 5.70 -4.25 4.36
CA PHE A 77 4.69 -3.36 3.80
C PHE A 77 5.23 -2.48 2.68
N TYR A 78 4.40 -2.28 1.66
CA TYR A 78 4.60 -1.33 0.58
C TYR A 78 3.36 -0.46 0.42
N HIS A 79 3.46 0.81 0.84
CA HIS A 79 2.37 1.78 0.72
C HIS A 79 2.50 2.58 -0.56
N ILE A 80 1.63 2.31 -1.53
CA ILE A 80 1.72 2.89 -2.86
C ILE A 80 0.54 3.82 -3.09
N VAL A 81 0.83 5.06 -3.50
CA VAL A 81 -0.19 6.00 -3.95
C VAL A 81 0.03 6.34 -5.41
N ILE A 82 -0.98 6.06 -6.24
CA ILE A 82 -0.95 6.29 -7.69
C ILE A 82 -1.84 7.48 -8.02
N VAL A 83 -1.24 8.54 -8.56
CA VAL A 83 -1.94 9.78 -8.90
C VAL A 83 -1.64 10.14 -10.35
N ARG A 84 -2.68 10.30 -11.17
CA ARG A 84 -2.49 10.60 -12.60
C ARG A 84 -1.66 11.87 -12.84
N ASN A 85 -1.96 12.92 -12.07
CA ASN A 85 -1.29 14.21 -12.15
C ASN A 85 -0.97 14.73 -10.75
N TRP A 86 0.31 14.66 -10.37
CA TRP A 86 0.76 15.16 -9.09
C TRP A 86 0.81 16.69 -9.07
N ARG A 87 0.25 17.28 -8.02
CA ARG A 87 0.58 18.67 -7.66
C ARG A 87 1.96 18.66 -6.99
N PRO A 88 2.90 19.55 -7.38
CA PRO A 88 4.27 19.53 -6.85
C PRO A 88 4.36 19.61 -5.32
N HIS A 89 3.45 20.33 -4.67
CA HIS A 89 3.40 20.42 -3.21
C HIS A 89 2.83 19.17 -2.54
N GLU A 90 1.89 18.46 -3.17
CA GLU A 90 1.38 17.18 -2.65
C GLU A 90 2.44 16.10 -2.78
N TYR A 91 3.07 15.98 -3.95
CA TYR A 91 4.17 15.04 -4.19
C TYR A 91 5.31 15.20 -3.19
N ARG A 92 5.79 16.44 -3.00
CA ARG A 92 6.85 16.75 -2.03
C ARG A 92 6.48 16.38 -0.59
N LYS A 93 5.21 16.49 -0.21
CA LYS A 93 4.77 16.06 1.12
C LYS A 93 4.76 14.54 1.21
N ILE A 94 4.13 13.87 0.25
CA ILE A 94 4.00 12.41 0.22
C ILE A 94 5.36 11.71 0.23
N VAL A 95 6.32 12.14 -0.61
CA VAL A 95 7.63 11.49 -0.71
C VAL A 95 8.46 11.57 0.58
N ASN A 96 8.19 12.58 1.42
CA ASN A 96 8.85 12.77 2.71
C ASN A 96 8.09 12.13 3.87
N MET A 97 6.95 11.49 3.60
CA MET A 97 6.14 10.82 4.62
C MET A 97 6.56 9.37 4.81
N SER A 98 6.45 8.92 6.04
CA SER A 98 6.54 7.51 6.40
C SER A 98 5.55 7.18 7.50
N LEU A 99 5.07 5.94 7.48
CA LEU A 99 4.13 5.40 8.43
C LEU A 99 4.89 4.55 9.45
N ALA A 100 4.60 4.76 10.73
CA ALA A 100 5.07 3.88 11.79
C ALA A 100 4.08 2.72 11.96
N ILE A 101 4.53 1.50 11.68
CA ILE A 101 3.72 0.27 11.82
C ILE A 101 4.53 -0.71 12.66
N ARG A 102 4.00 -1.05 13.84
CA ARG A 102 4.68 -1.87 14.88
C ARG A 102 6.14 -1.45 15.11
N GLY A 103 6.38 -0.15 15.24
CA GLY A 103 7.71 0.41 15.52
C GLY A 103 8.66 0.53 14.31
N LYS A 104 8.35 -0.08 13.16
CA LYS A 104 9.11 0.09 11.92
C LYS A 104 8.51 1.21 11.06
N ARG A 105 9.37 2.01 10.42
CA ARG A 105 8.95 3.09 9.51
C ARG A 105 8.94 2.59 8.06
N TYR A 106 7.83 2.84 7.37
CA TYR A 106 7.64 2.48 5.97
C TYR A 106 7.40 3.76 5.16
N PRO A 107 8.18 4.03 4.10
CA PRO A 107 7.95 5.18 3.24
C PRO A 107 6.69 5.00 2.41
N ILE A 108 6.07 6.11 2.02
CA ILE A 108 5.02 6.09 1.00
C ILE A 108 5.67 6.23 -0.38
N ILE A 109 5.29 5.36 -1.31
CA ILE A 109 5.81 5.29 -2.67
C ILE A 109 4.83 6.02 -3.62
N PRO A 110 5.15 7.25 -4.07
CA PRO A 110 4.32 7.97 -5.03
C PRO A 110 4.60 7.51 -6.46
N LEU A 111 3.55 7.30 -7.25
CA LEU A 111 3.65 6.94 -8.66
C LEU A 111 2.69 7.78 -9.52
N ALA A 112 3.07 8.06 -10.76
CA ALA A 112 2.32 8.94 -11.65
C ALA A 112 1.51 8.20 -12.75
N LYS A 113 1.84 6.94 -13.01
CA LYS A 113 1.31 6.16 -14.14
C LYS A 113 1.00 4.73 -13.75
N GLU A 114 0.26 4.03 -14.61
CA GLU A 114 0.12 2.58 -14.47
C GLU A 114 1.49 1.91 -14.60
N VAL A 115 1.87 1.17 -13.56
CA VAL A 115 3.09 0.38 -13.51
C VAL A 115 2.75 -1.07 -13.20
N SER A 116 3.69 -1.97 -13.50
CA SER A 116 3.66 -3.33 -12.96
C SER A 116 4.08 -3.31 -11.50
N LEU A 117 3.37 -4.04 -10.66
CA LEU A 117 3.74 -4.20 -9.26
C LEU A 117 5.10 -4.92 -9.14
N SER A 118 5.39 -5.90 -10.00
CA SER A 118 6.70 -6.56 -10.08
C SER A 118 7.85 -5.56 -10.22
N ASP A 119 7.69 -4.57 -11.11
CA ASP A 119 8.72 -3.56 -11.40
C ASP A 119 8.89 -2.55 -10.27
N VAL A 120 7.84 -2.34 -9.48
CA VAL A 120 7.94 -1.52 -8.27
C VAL A 120 8.71 -2.30 -7.22
N LEU A 121 8.26 -3.52 -6.92
CA LEU A 121 8.84 -4.36 -5.87
C LEU A 121 10.33 -4.64 -6.12
N SER A 122 10.76 -4.89 -7.36
CA SER A 122 12.16 -5.13 -7.70
C SER A 122 13.10 -3.95 -7.40
N ARG A 123 12.60 -2.70 -7.44
CA ARG A 123 13.39 -1.50 -7.11
C ARG A 123 13.66 -1.35 -5.63
N PHE A 124 12.84 -1.98 -4.80
CA PHE A 124 12.92 -1.89 -3.35
C PHE A 124 13.42 -3.20 -2.72
N GLN A 125 14.13 -4.02 -3.53
CA GLN A 125 14.74 -5.28 -3.14
C GLN A 125 13.79 -6.21 -2.38
N TYR A 126 12.96 -6.93 -3.15
CA TYR A 126 12.20 -8.06 -2.64
C TYR A 126 13.06 -9.31 -2.50
#